data_AF-A0A9Q1HCU4-F1
#
_entry.id   AF-A0A9Q1HCU4-F1
#
_cell.length_a   1.000
_cell.length_b   1.000
_cell.length_c   1.000
_cell.angle_alpha   90.00
_cell.angle_beta   90.00
_cell.angle_gamma   90.00
#
_symmetry.space_group_name_H-M   'P 1'
#
loop_
_entity.id
_entity.type
_entity.pdbx_description
1 polymer ?
#
loop_
_entity_poly.entity_id
_entity_poly.type
_entity_poly.pdbx_seq_one_letter_code
_entity_poly.pdbx_strand_id
1 'polypeptide(L)'
;MTLMSFKPQNSESTVAPLPHYECYLGAEDGDAVVSSSRPYRTRNANEPQPSSPVRLTDNNLPANTAAYSVFLDTANDNAFGIFTCDASKEGRQNSTIFTIFLRSDGYIVQSDEKFTKTVNVGERNVIISMIVVDDDVFVPTYHPNMMRIDIRWRINGSGNVDRYDGSGTDYQGVDFNQFSSQGIRVDDEGVYEAHGFLLRNAHHALQRLIVHCKYVD
;
A
#
# COMPACT_ATOMS: atom_id res chain seq x y z
N MET A 1 -14.66 8.54 9.21
CA MET A 1 -13.74 7.51 9.76
C MET A 1 -12.31 8.02 9.63
N THR A 2 -11.44 7.64 10.55
CA THR A 2 -10.00 7.93 10.52
C THR A 2 -9.23 6.63 10.74
N LEU A 3 -8.05 6.49 10.14
CA LEU A 3 -7.17 5.34 10.33
C LEU A 3 -5.81 5.82 10.83
N MET A 4 -5.25 5.12 11.82
CA MET A 4 -3.90 5.36 12.33
C MET A 4 -3.09 4.06 12.28
N SER A 5 -1.91 4.11 11.68
CA SER A 5 -1.04 2.94 11.50
C SER A 5 0.18 3.01 12.39
N PHE A 6 0.54 1.90 13.02
CA PHE A 6 1.67 1.79 13.92
C PHE A 6 2.74 0.91 13.28
N LYS A 7 3.94 1.47 13.10
CA LYS A 7 5.06 0.86 12.37
C LYS A 7 4.77 0.55 10.88
N PRO A 8 4.16 1.47 10.12
CA PRO A 8 3.87 1.24 8.70
C PRO A 8 5.11 1.12 7.81
N GLN A 9 6.30 1.52 8.27
CA GLN A 9 7.58 1.33 7.56
C GLN A 9 8.49 0.28 8.22
N ASN A 10 7.98 -0.48 9.20
CA ASN A 10 8.74 -1.53 9.90
C ASN A 10 7.79 -2.70 10.23
N SER A 11 7.19 -3.25 9.18
CA SER A 11 6.20 -4.34 9.24
C SER A 11 6.78 -5.65 9.79
N GLU A 12 8.09 -5.82 9.75
CA GLU A 12 8.82 -6.96 10.30
C GLU A 12 9.07 -6.86 11.81
N SER A 13 8.75 -5.72 12.43
CA SER A 13 9.08 -5.46 13.83
C SER A 13 8.40 -6.46 14.77
N THR A 14 9.22 -7.16 15.56
CA THR A 14 8.77 -8.05 16.63
C THR A 14 8.75 -7.40 18.01
N VAL A 15 9.09 -6.11 18.09
CA VAL A 15 9.12 -5.33 19.33
C VAL A 15 7.73 -4.72 19.58
N ALA A 16 7.24 -4.71 20.81
CA ALA A 16 5.96 -4.07 21.13
C ALA A 16 6.02 -2.52 21.00
N PRO A 17 4.92 -1.85 20.58
CA PRO A 17 3.74 -2.46 19.99
C PRO A 17 4.09 -3.09 18.63
N LEU A 18 3.53 -4.27 18.37
CA LEU A 18 3.66 -4.94 17.06
C LEU A 18 2.95 -4.12 15.98
N PRO A 19 3.30 -4.27 14.70
CA PRO A 19 2.57 -3.69 13.58
C PRO A 19 1.05 -3.95 13.68
N HIS A 20 0.30 -2.87 13.71
CA HIS A 20 -1.15 -2.87 13.79
C HIS A 20 -1.67 -1.52 13.31
N TYR A 21 -2.97 -1.43 13.08
CA TYR A 21 -3.63 -0.16 12.81
C TYR A 21 -4.95 -0.06 13.56
N GLU A 22 -5.37 1.18 13.76
CA GLU A 22 -6.59 1.52 14.47
C GLU A 22 -7.54 2.28 13.58
N CYS A 23 -8.82 1.95 13.67
CA CYS A 23 -9.90 2.61 12.96
C CYS A 23 -10.77 3.37 13.94
N TYR A 24 -10.99 4.65 13.66
CA TYR A 24 -11.77 5.56 14.49
C TYR A 24 -13.03 5.99 13.75
N LEU A 25 -14.17 5.76 14.38
CA LEU A 25 -15.48 6.19 13.93
C LEU A 25 -15.81 7.56 14.52
N GLY A 26 -16.48 8.39 13.72
CA GLY A 26 -16.96 9.69 14.17
C GLY A 26 -18.07 9.56 15.20
N ALA A 27 -18.40 10.66 15.88
CA ALA A 27 -19.37 10.69 16.97
C ALA A 27 -20.78 10.18 16.58
N GLU A 28 -21.13 10.22 15.31
CA GLU A 28 -22.45 9.78 14.81
C GLU A 28 -22.47 8.34 14.28
N ASP A 29 -21.31 7.67 14.27
CA ASP A 29 -21.12 6.34 13.65
C ASP A 29 -20.63 5.29 14.65
N GLY A 30 -20.73 5.55 15.97
CA GLY A 30 -20.22 4.62 16.99
C GLY A 30 -20.87 3.23 17.01
N ASP A 31 -21.99 3.06 16.31
CA ASP A 31 -22.75 1.83 16.08
C ASP A 31 -22.50 1.19 14.70
N ALA A 32 -21.65 1.79 13.85
CA ALA A 32 -21.32 1.22 12.55
C ALA A 32 -20.55 -0.10 12.70
N VAL A 33 -20.79 -1.03 11.78
CA VAL A 33 -20.07 -2.30 11.71
C VAL A 33 -18.71 -2.04 11.08
N VAL A 34 -17.64 -2.36 11.82
CA VAL A 34 -16.26 -2.24 11.35
C VAL A 34 -15.72 -3.61 10.96
N SER A 35 -15.20 -3.69 9.73
CA SER A 35 -14.45 -4.83 9.23
C SER A 35 -13.09 -4.41 8.72
N SER A 36 -12.25 -5.40 8.48
CA SER A 36 -10.88 -5.20 8.05
C SER A 36 -10.52 -6.28 7.05
N SER A 37 -9.71 -5.93 6.05
CA SER A 37 -9.28 -6.88 5.02
C SER A 37 -7.89 -6.57 4.47
N ARG A 38 -7.30 -7.57 3.82
CA ARG A 38 -6.24 -7.40 2.83
C ARG A 38 -6.87 -7.50 1.43
N PRO A 39 -7.06 -6.37 0.72
CA PRO A 39 -7.83 -6.35 -0.52
C PRO A 39 -7.06 -6.90 -1.72
N TYR A 40 -5.72 -6.81 -1.71
CA TYR A 40 -4.88 -7.20 -2.84
C TYR A 40 -3.77 -8.13 -2.40
N ARG A 41 -3.48 -9.11 -3.26
CA ARG A 41 -2.33 -9.98 -3.10
C ARG A 41 -1.07 -9.26 -3.58
N THR A 42 -0.13 -9.04 -2.70
CA THR A 42 1.11 -8.28 -2.96
C THR A 42 2.34 -9.18 -3.08
N ARG A 43 2.28 -10.42 -2.59
CA ARG A 43 3.44 -11.34 -2.60
C ARG A 43 3.15 -12.69 -3.24
N ASN A 44 4.21 -13.37 -3.66
CA ASN A 44 4.20 -14.78 -4.07
C ASN A 44 4.24 -15.74 -2.86
N ALA A 45 3.60 -15.36 -1.75
CA ALA A 45 3.47 -16.15 -0.55
C ALA A 45 1.98 -16.31 -0.18
N ASN A 46 1.70 -17.09 0.86
CA ASN A 46 0.41 -17.01 1.53
C ASN A 46 0.34 -15.69 2.30
N GLU A 47 -0.73 -14.94 2.13
CA GLU A 47 -0.93 -13.64 2.77
C GLU A 47 -2.22 -13.69 3.58
N PRO A 48 -2.14 -13.93 4.90
CA PRO A 48 -3.34 -14.04 5.72
C PRO A 48 -4.09 -12.70 5.77
N GLN A 49 -5.40 -12.81 5.99
CA GLN A 49 -6.22 -11.67 6.36
C GLN A 49 -5.75 -11.13 7.73
N PRO A 50 -5.85 -9.82 7.96
CA PRO A 50 -5.60 -9.23 9.27
C PRO A 50 -6.58 -9.77 10.33
N SER A 51 -6.30 -9.53 11.61
CA SER A 51 -7.23 -9.92 12.67
C SER A 51 -8.60 -9.25 12.48
N SER A 52 -9.66 -9.85 13.04
CA SER A 52 -10.92 -9.14 13.20
C SER A 52 -10.70 -7.87 14.03
N PRO A 53 -11.35 -6.73 13.69
CA PRO A 53 -11.26 -5.51 14.49
C PRO A 53 -11.73 -5.74 15.92
N VAL A 54 -10.90 -5.36 16.90
CA VAL A 54 -11.22 -5.45 18.33
C VAL A 54 -11.52 -4.06 18.84
N ARG A 55 -12.73 -3.85 19.38
CA ARG A 55 -13.13 -2.55 19.92
C ARG A 55 -12.22 -2.15 21.09
N LEU A 56 -11.67 -0.94 21.04
CA LEU A 56 -10.90 -0.36 22.12
C LEU A 56 -11.85 0.07 23.24
N THR A 57 -11.53 -0.32 24.47
CA THR A 57 -12.30 0.03 25.67
C THR A 57 -11.71 1.23 26.41
N ASP A 58 -10.89 2.05 25.73
CA ASP A 58 -10.25 3.21 26.37
C ASP A 58 -11.30 4.28 26.71
N ASN A 59 -11.29 4.71 27.97
CA ASN A 59 -12.18 5.75 28.50
C ASN A 59 -11.80 7.17 28.02
N ASN A 60 -10.66 7.33 27.35
CA ASN A 60 -10.16 8.62 26.86
C ASN A 60 -10.63 8.98 25.43
N LEU A 61 -11.40 8.10 24.78
CA LEU A 61 -12.00 8.43 23.49
C LEU A 61 -13.04 9.55 23.66
N PRO A 62 -13.10 10.54 22.74
CA PRO A 62 -14.16 11.55 22.76
C PRO A 62 -15.55 10.91 22.81
N ALA A 63 -16.50 11.58 23.47
CA ALA A 63 -17.85 11.06 23.61
C ALA A 63 -18.45 10.64 22.26
N ASN A 64 -19.11 9.49 22.25
CA ASN A 64 -19.74 8.86 21.09
C ASN A 64 -18.81 8.45 19.94
N THR A 65 -17.48 8.52 20.12
CA THR A 65 -16.54 7.91 19.18
C THR A 65 -16.33 6.44 19.53
N ALA A 66 -16.02 5.63 18.53
CA ALA A 66 -15.63 4.24 18.71
C ALA A 66 -14.31 4.02 17.98
N ALA A 67 -13.40 3.26 18.60
CA ALA A 67 -12.14 2.90 17.98
C ALA A 67 -11.97 1.38 17.99
N TYR A 68 -11.29 0.85 16.99
CA TYR A 68 -11.04 -0.58 16.82
C TYR A 68 -9.59 -0.80 16.45
N SER A 69 -8.92 -1.76 17.09
CA SER A 69 -7.56 -2.16 16.75
C SER A 69 -7.57 -3.42 15.89
N VAL A 70 -6.69 -3.44 14.89
CA VAL A 70 -6.50 -4.53 13.95
C VAL A 70 -5.03 -4.93 13.97
N PHE A 71 -4.76 -6.16 14.39
CA PHE A 71 -3.41 -6.70 14.50
C PHE A 71 -2.98 -7.38 13.20
N LEU A 72 -1.71 -7.20 12.87
CA LEU A 72 -1.06 -7.87 11.75
C LEU A 72 -0.16 -9.00 12.25
N ASP A 73 -0.20 -10.14 11.57
CA ASP A 73 0.73 -11.23 11.82
C ASP A 73 2.11 -10.85 11.28
N THR A 74 3.13 -10.78 12.13
CA THR A 74 4.50 -10.45 11.71
C THR A 74 5.30 -11.66 11.24
N ALA A 75 4.79 -12.88 11.43
CA ALA A 75 5.47 -14.08 10.96
C ALA A 75 5.52 -14.11 9.43
N ASN A 76 6.63 -14.57 8.85
CA ASN A 76 6.80 -14.74 7.39
C ASN A 76 6.44 -13.48 6.58
N ASP A 77 6.72 -12.30 7.13
CA ASP A 77 6.40 -10.99 6.57
C ASP A 77 4.90 -10.77 6.28
N ASN A 78 4.02 -11.44 7.02
CA ASN A 78 2.59 -11.33 6.84
C ASN A 78 2.05 -9.92 7.14
N ALA A 79 2.79 -9.08 7.85
CA ALA A 79 2.38 -7.70 8.11
C ALA A 79 2.69 -6.77 6.93
N PHE A 80 3.52 -7.19 5.98
CA PHE A 80 3.74 -6.45 4.74
C PHE A 80 2.48 -6.47 3.87
N GLY A 81 2.16 -5.34 3.24
CA GLY A 81 1.13 -5.25 2.21
C GLY A 81 0.21 -4.04 2.40
N ILE A 82 -0.97 -4.14 1.81
CA ILE A 82 -2.03 -3.15 1.95
C ILE A 82 -3.23 -3.75 2.68
N PHE A 83 -3.86 -2.93 3.51
CA PHE A 83 -5.00 -3.32 4.33
C PHE A 83 -6.08 -2.24 4.31
N THR A 84 -7.30 -2.64 4.62
CA THR A 84 -8.45 -1.74 4.73
C THR A 84 -9.01 -1.72 6.14
N CYS A 85 -9.62 -0.60 6.46
CA CYS A 85 -10.70 -0.55 7.41
C CYS A 85 -11.97 -0.13 6.69
N ASP A 86 -13.03 -0.89 6.89
CA ASP A 86 -14.32 -0.70 6.26
C ASP A 86 -15.35 -0.46 7.35
N ALA A 87 -16.14 0.60 7.22
CA ALA A 87 -17.24 0.92 8.12
C ALA A 87 -18.55 0.97 7.32
N SER A 88 -19.56 0.27 7.81
CA SER A 88 -20.89 0.23 7.21
C SER A 88 -21.97 0.52 8.25
N LYS A 89 -22.94 1.35 7.87
CA LYS A 89 -24.09 1.71 8.70
C LYS A 89 -25.31 1.88 7.81
N GLU A 90 -26.45 1.36 8.25
CA GLU A 90 -27.70 1.49 7.51
C GLU A 90 -28.03 2.97 7.24
N GLY A 91 -28.43 3.28 6.00
CA GLY A 91 -28.73 4.65 5.57
C GLY A 91 -27.52 5.56 5.35
N ARG A 92 -26.28 5.05 5.49
CA ARG A 92 -25.04 5.77 5.14
C ARG A 92 -24.26 5.07 4.04
N GLN A 93 -23.44 5.82 3.31
CA GLN A 93 -22.49 5.24 2.37
C GLN A 93 -21.39 4.51 3.16
N ASN A 94 -21.00 3.33 2.67
CA ASN A 94 -19.86 2.61 3.23
C ASN A 94 -18.60 3.45 3.09
N SER A 95 -17.77 3.44 4.13
CA SER A 95 -16.49 4.15 4.16
C SER A 95 -15.36 3.14 4.21
N THR A 96 -14.40 3.25 3.30
CA THR A 96 -13.20 2.42 3.26
C THR A 96 -11.96 3.31 3.32
N ILE A 97 -11.03 3.01 4.22
CA ILE A 97 -9.72 3.67 4.27
C ILE A 97 -8.63 2.61 4.15
N PHE A 98 -7.63 2.89 3.33
CA PHE A 98 -6.50 2.01 3.09
C PHE A 98 -5.29 2.40 3.94
N THR A 99 -4.48 1.43 4.30
CA THR A 99 -3.15 1.62 4.90
C THR A 99 -2.15 0.66 4.29
N ILE A 100 -0.91 1.11 4.16
CA ILE A 100 0.21 0.33 3.63
C ILE A 100 1.20 0.06 4.77
N PHE A 101 1.72 -1.15 4.80
CA PHE A 101 2.80 -1.57 5.68
C PHE A 101 3.93 -2.13 4.84
N LEU A 102 5.12 -1.56 4.99
CA LEU A 102 6.34 -1.91 4.28
C LEU A 102 7.39 -2.40 5.26
N ARG A 103 8.37 -3.13 4.74
CA ARG A 103 9.59 -3.44 5.49
C ARG A 103 10.53 -2.25 5.53
N SER A 104 11.31 -2.14 6.60
CA SER A 104 12.32 -1.07 6.70
C SER A 104 13.57 -1.35 5.86
N ASP A 105 13.83 -2.62 5.53
CA ASP A 105 14.94 -3.10 4.71
C ASP A 105 14.48 -3.52 3.29
N GLY A 106 13.52 -2.79 2.72
CA GLY A 106 13.10 -2.98 1.33
C GLY A 106 14.22 -2.64 0.35
N TYR A 107 14.41 -3.47 -0.68
CA TYR A 107 15.36 -3.20 -1.76
C TYR A 107 14.78 -2.22 -2.80
N ILE A 108 13.44 -2.09 -2.88
CA ILE A 108 12.76 -0.99 -3.59
C ILE A 108 11.96 -0.17 -2.57
N VAL A 109 12.03 1.15 -2.68
CA VAL A 109 11.24 2.11 -1.88
C VAL A 109 10.59 3.18 -2.76
N GLN A 110 9.59 3.88 -2.23
CA GLN A 110 8.98 5.02 -2.91
C GLN A 110 10.00 6.16 -2.97
N SER A 111 10.17 6.79 -4.13
CA SER A 111 11.15 7.86 -4.32
C SER A 111 10.85 9.10 -3.47
N ASP A 112 9.57 9.33 -3.17
CA ASP A 112 9.07 10.49 -2.43
C ASP A 112 8.71 10.17 -0.98
N GLU A 113 9.05 8.96 -0.51
CA GLU A 113 8.76 8.45 0.84
C GLU A 113 7.27 8.47 1.22
N LYS A 114 6.36 8.57 0.23
CA LYS A 114 4.92 8.65 0.46
C LYS A 114 4.21 7.35 0.11
N PHE A 115 3.36 6.89 1.03
CA PHE A 115 2.46 5.76 0.76
C PHE A 115 1.35 6.08 -0.24
N THR A 116 0.99 7.36 -0.39
CA THR A 116 -0.12 7.78 -1.24
C THR A 116 0.27 8.95 -2.11
N LYS A 117 -0.26 8.96 -3.33
CA LYS A 117 -0.20 10.09 -4.26
C LYS A 117 -1.63 10.44 -4.65
N THR A 118 -2.01 11.70 -4.44
CA THR A 118 -3.34 12.20 -4.79
C THR A 118 -3.22 13.11 -6.01
N VAL A 119 -4.04 12.86 -7.02
CA VAL A 119 -4.04 13.58 -8.30
C VAL A 119 -5.47 13.87 -8.74
N ASN A 120 -5.65 14.77 -9.70
CA ASN A 120 -6.96 15.05 -10.29
C ASN A 120 -7.15 14.31 -11.62
N VAL A 121 -8.39 13.98 -11.97
CA VAL A 121 -8.72 13.51 -13.32
C VAL A 121 -8.24 14.53 -14.36
N GLY A 122 -7.57 14.04 -15.40
CA GLY A 122 -6.98 14.84 -16.48
C GLY A 122 -5.60 15.43 -16.17
N GLU A 123 -5.08 15.26 -14.95
CA GLU A 123 -3.72 15.66 -14.62
C GLU A 123 -2.72 14.88 -15.49
N ARG A 124 -1.75 15.60 -16.06
CA ARG A 124 -0.73 15.06 -16.97
C ARG A 124 0.62 14.99 -16.28
N ASN A 125 1.54 14.21 -16.85
CA ASN A 125 2.89 14.03 -16.30
C ASN A 125 2.89 13.52 -14.85
N VAL A 126 1.85 12.77 -14.47
CA VAL A 126 1.84 12.03 -13.21
C VAL A 126 2.80 10.85 -13.37
N ILE A 127 3.69 10.71 -12.40
CA ILE A 127 4.68 9.63 -12.34
C ILE A 127 4.57 8.99 -10.96
N ILE A 128 4.45 7.67 -10.90
CA ILE A 128 4.65 6.89 -9.68
C ILE A 128 6.09 6.42 -9.72
N SER A 129 6.91 6.94 -8.82
CA SER A 129 8.36 6.75 -8.86
C SER A 129 8.83 5.97 -7.64
N MET A 130 9.65 4.97 -7.91
CA MET A 130 10.25 4.10 -6.91
C MET A 130 11.74 3.96 -7.22
N ILE A 131 12.57 3.76 -6.21
CA ILE A 131 14.02 3.66 -6.36
C ILE A 131 14.51 2.34 -5.82
N VAL A 132 15.58 1.80 -6.40
CA VAL A 132 16.30 0.67 -5.82
C VAL A 132 17.33 1.23 -4.85
N VAL A 133 17.28 0.79 -3.59
CA VAL A 133 18.09 1.39 -2.51
C VAL A 133 19.52 0.88 -2.53
N ASP A 134 19.74 -0.36 -2.95
CA ASP A 134 21.07 -0.97 -3.01
C ASP A 134 21.14 -2.04 -4.12
N ASP A 135 21.74 -1.68 -5.25
CA ASP A 135 21.91 -2.57 -6.39
C ASP A 135 23.05 -3.59 -6.17
N ASP A 136 24.01 -3.32 -5.28
CA ASP A 136 25.17 -4.18 -5.04
C ASP A 136 24.83 -5.36 -4.11
N VAL A 137 23.78 -5.23 -3.29
CA VAL A 137 23.37 -6.25 -2.30
C VAL A 137 22.52 -7.38 -2.90
N PHE A 138 21.94 -7.21 -4.08
CA PHE A 138 20.91 -8.13 -4.56
C PHE A 138 21.09 -8.63 -6.00
N VAL A 139 22.32 -8.99 -6.38
CA VAL A 139 22.51 -10.02 -7.41
C VAL A 139 22.18 -11.36 -6.75
N PRO A 140 21.05 -12.02 -7.09
CA PRO A 140 20.74 -13.31 -6.50
C PRO A 140 21.89 -14.26 -6.83
N THR A 141 22.46 -14.91 -5.82
CA THR A 141 23.49 -15.96 -6.01
C THR A 141 23.00 -17.07 -6.95
N TYR A 142 21.69 -17.16 -7.16
CA TYR A 142 21.00 -18.07 -8.07
C TYR A 142 21.07 -17.72 -9.56
N HIS A 143 21.52 -16.51 -9.94
CA HIS A 143 21.71 -16.13 -11.35
C HIS A 143 23.00 -15.33 -11.56
N PRO A 144 24.15 -16.02 -11.77
CA PRO A 144 25.45 -15.36 -11.95
C PRO A 144 25.56 -14.44 -13.18
N ASN A 145 24.50 -14.35 -14.00
CA ASN A 145 24.44 -13.50 -15.20
C ASN A 145 23.46 -12.31 -15.06
N MET A 146 22.74 -12.18 -13.94
CA MET A 146 21.86 -11.02 -13.70
C MET A 146 22.65 -9.91 -13.04
N MET A 147 23.13 -8.95 -13.84
CA MET A 147 23.81 -7.75 -13.33
C MET A 147 22.84 -6.68 -12.80
N ARG A 148 21.52 -6.88 -12.91
CA ARG A 148 20.48 -5.88 -12.60
C ARG A 148 19.18 -6.54 -12.14
N ILE A 149 18.44 -5.87 -11.23
CA ILE A 149 17.07 -6.25 -10.87
C ILE A 149 16.14 -5.89 -12.03
N ASP A 150 15.51 -6.89 -12.65
CA ASP A 150 14.45 -6.67 -13.63
C ASP A 150 13.16 -6.25 -12.91
N ILE A 151 12.87 -4.95 -12.88
CA ILE A 151 11.72 -4.42 -12.16
C ILE A 151 10.44 -4.65 -12.96
N ARG A 152 9.40 -5.09 -12.26
CA ARG A 152 8.07 -5.38 -12.79
C ARG A 152 7.04 -4.59 -12.01
N TRP A 153 6.02 -4.14 -12.72
CA TRP A 153 4.91 -3.38 -12.16
C TRP A 153 3.63 -4.19 -12.12
N ARG A 154 2.86 -4.03 -11.05
CA ARG A 154 1.51 -4.58 -10.89
C ARG A 154 0.59 -3.51 -10.32
N ILE A 155 -0.69 -3.63 -10.64
CA ILE A 155 -1.74 -2.75 -10.11
C ILE A 155 -2.77 -3.63 -9.41
N ASN A 156 -3.11 -3.34 -8.17
CA ASN A 156 -4.16 -4.05 -7.42
C ASN A 156 -3.94 -5.58 -7.37
N GLY A 157 -2.67 -6.01 -7.29
CA GLY A 157 -2.30 -7.43 -7.27
C GLY A 157 -2.48 -8.17 -8.60
N SER A 158 -2.63 -7.45 -9.72
CA SER A 158 -2.78 -8.00 -11.06
C SER A 158 -1.58 -8.83 -11.54
N GLY A 159 -1.70 -9.38 -12.75
CA GLY A 159 -0.53 -9.75 -13.55
C GLY A 159 0.39 -8.56 -13.80
N ASN A 160 1.60 -8.82 -14.31
CA ASN A 160 2.51 -7.75 -14.69
C ASN A 160 1.80 -6.83 -15.69
N VAL A 161 1.81 -5.53 -15.44
CA VAL A 161 1.39 -4.55 -16.44
C VAL A 161 2.51 -4.46 -17.46
N ASP A 162 2.20 -4.74 -18.72
CA ASP A 162 3.21 -4.82 -19.78
C ASP A 162 4.04 -3.54 -19.82
N ARG A 163 5.35 -3.75 -19.97
CA ARG A 163 6.41 -2.76 -20.13
C ARG A 163 5.98 -1.72 -21.17
N TYR A 164 5.87 -0.45 -20.81
CA TYR A 164 6.01 0.61 -21.79
C TYR A 164 7.48 0.98 -21.96
N ASP A 165 7.71 1.55 -23.13
CA ASP A 165 8.92 1.64 -23.91
C ASP A 165 10.09 2.42 -23.30
N GLY A 166 11.26 2.26 -23.91
CA GLY A 166 12.31 3.27 -23.84
C GLY A 166 13.27 3.12 -22.67
N SER A 167 14.29 2.27 -22.85
CA SER A 167 15.72 2.62 -22.73
C SER A 167 16.14 3.76 -21.77
N GLY A 168 15.63 3.78 -20.54
CA GLY A 168 16.11 4.65 -19.47
C GLY A 168 17.03 3.85 -18.56
N THR A 169 18.30 3.78 -18.92
CA THR A 169 19.38 3.17 -18.11
C THR A 169 19.75 4.02 -16.89
N ASP A 170 18.79 4.67 -16.23
CA ASP A 170 19.10 5.45 -15.04
C ASP A 170 19.01 4.55 -13.81
N TYR A 171 20.18 4.33 -13.23
CA TYR A 171 20.52 3.27 -12.25
C TYR A 171 19.82 3.45 -10.89
N GLN A 172 18.88 4.38 -10.77
CA GLN A 172 18.32 4.78 -9.47
C GLN A 172 16.81 5.08 -9.50
N GLY A 173 16.15 5.12 -10.67
CA GLY A 173 14.72 5.46 -10.77
C GLY A 173 13.95 4.44 -11.60
N VAL A 174 12.95 3.82 -10.98
CA VAL A 174 11.92 3.02 -11.64
C VAL A 174 10.65 3.87 -11.67
N ASP A 175 10.40 4.50 -12.81
CA ASP A 175 9.23 5.34 -13.00
C ASP A 175 8.13 4.56 -13.71
N PHE A 176 6.94 4.54 -13.12
CA PHE A 176 5.70 4.20 -13.81
C PHE A 176 5.08 5.49 -14.38
N ASN A 177 5.18 5.66 -15.70
CA ASN A 177 4.84 6.90 -16.40
C ASN A 177 3.77 6.70 -17.51
N GLN A 178 3.04 5.58 -17.50
CA GLN A 178 2.04 5.25 -18.53
C GLN A 178 0.89 6.28 -18.62
N PHE A 179 0.72 7.14 -17.60
CA PHE A 179 -0.27 8.22 -17.56
C PHE A 179 0.08 9.43 -18.44
N SER A 180 1.36 9.62 -18.75
CA SER A 180 1.93 10.92 -19.14
C SER A 180 1.29 11.55 -20.40
N SER A 181 0.85 10.73 -21.36
CA SER A 181 0.32 11.23 -22.65
C SER A 181 -1.21 11.38 -22.69
N GLN A 182 -1.96 10.56 -21.94
CA GLN A 182 -3.44 10.55 -22.01
C GLN A 182 -4.11 11.31 -20.86
N GLY A 183 -3.35 11.67 -19.82
CA GLY A 183 -3.87 12.24 -18.57
C GLY A 183 -4.53 11.18 -17.69
N ILE A 184 -4.54 11.42 -16.38
CA ILE A 184 -5.09 10.48 -15.40
C ILE A 184 -6.60 10.28 -15.58
N ARG A 185 -7.03 9.02 -15.52
CA ARG A 185 -8.43 8.57 -15.49
C ARG A 185 -8.79 8.04 -14.12
N VAL A 186 -10.09 7.96 -13.84
CA VAL A 186 -10.59 7.37 -12.59
C VAL A 186 -10.14 5.91 -12.44
N ASP A 187 -10.13 5.16 -13.55
CA ASP A 187 -9.71 3.76 -13.58
C ASP A 187 -8.20 3.54 -13.31
N ASP A 188 -7.40 4.63 -13.30
CA ASP A 188 -6.00 4.57 -12.91
C ASP A 188 -5.83 4.52 -11.38
N GLU A 189 -6.88 4.76 -10.58
CA GLU A 189 -6.83 4.59 -9.13
C GLU A 189 -6.44 3.15 -8.76
N GLY A 190 -5.54 3.02 -7.79
CA GLY A 190 -5.17 1.71 -7.29
C GLY A 190 -3.87 1.70 -6.51
N VAL A 191 -3.41 0.49 -6.23
CA VAL A 191 -2.18 0.19 -5.53
C VAL A 191 -1.16 -0.28 -6.53
N TYR A 192 -0.13 0.53 -6.70
CA TYR A 192 0.97 0.27 -7.60
C TYR A 192 2.08 -0.43 -6.84
N GLU A 193 2.50 -1.56 -7.37
CA GLU A 193 3.54 -2.41 -6.82
C GLU A 193 4.70 -2.44 -7.82
N ALA A 194 5.91 -2.10 -7.38
CA ALA A 194 7.13 -2.40 -8.13
C ALA A 194 7.93 -3.44 -7.38
N HIS A 195 8.30 -4.53 -8.05
CA HIS A 195 9.05 -5.63 -7.46
C HIS A 195 10.06 -6.19 -8.46
N GLY A 196 11.09 -6.89 -7.98
CA GLY A 196 12.00 -7.63 -8.87
C GLY A 196 11.31 -8.85 -9.49
N PHE A 197 11.65 -9.20 -10.74
CA PHE A 197 11.04 -10.29 -11.54
C PHE A 197 10.91 -11.64 -10.80
N LEU A 198 11.88 -11.97 -9.93
CA LEU A 198 11.86 -13.17 -9.09
C LEU A 198 11.69 -12.88 -7.59
N LEU A 199 11.55 -11.62 -7.23
CA LEU A 199 11.66 -11.13 -5.85
C LEU A 199 10.36 -10.50 -5.36
N ARG A 200 9.21 -11.04 -5.79
CA ARG A 200 7.90 -10.59 -5.30
C ARG A 200 7.61 -11.09 -3.86
N ASN A 201 8.51 -10.77 -2.95
CA ASN A 201 8.50 -11.03 -1.50
C ASN A 201 8.14 -9.71 -0.77
N ALA A 202 8.43 -9.58 0.53
CA ALA A 202 8.08 -8.38 1.30
C ALA A 202 9.08 -7.21 1.22
N HIS A 203 10.13 -7.30 0.41
CA HIS A 203 11.18 -6.27 0.34
C HIS A 203 10.99 -5.32 -0.86
N HIS A 204 9.76 -5.16 -1.34
CA HIS A 204 9.45 -4.29 -2.47
C HIS A 204 8.52 -3.14 -2.06
N ALA A 205 8.24 -2.22 -3.00
CA ALA A 205 7.47 -1.02 -2.70
C ALA A 205 6.01 -1.08 -3.18
N LEU A 206 5.15 -0.41 -2.42
CA LEU A 206 3.72 -0.23 -2.72
C LEU A 206 3.34 1.25 -2.60
N GLN A 207 2.72 1.85 -3.60
CA GLN A 207 2.19 3.22 -3.51
C GLN A 207 0.75 3.26 -4.00
N ARG A 208 -0.15 3.88 -3.23
CA ARG A 208 -1.54 4.06 -3.63
C ARG A 208 -1.72 5.37 -4.39
N LEU A 209 -2.24 5.29 -5.61
CA LEU A 209 -2.73 6.44 -6.35
C LEU A 209 -4.20 6.68 -6.00
N ILE A 210 -4.54 7.90 -5.63
CA ILE A 210 -5.91 8.36 -5.36
C ILE A 210 -6.28 9.36 -6.43
N VAL A 211 -7.38 9.12 -7.14
CA VAL A 211 -7.80 9.98 -8.25
C VAL A 211 -9.07 10.75 -7.86
N HIS A 212 -8.94 12.06 -7.74
CA HIS A 212 -10.07 12.94 -7.45
C HIS A 212 -10.78 13.34 -8.75
N CYS A 213 -12.07 13.00 -8.84
CA CYS A 213 -12.96 13.62 -9.81
C CYS A 213 -13.14 15.09 -9.42
N LYS A 214 -12.86 16.01 -10.35
CA LYS A 214 -13.44 17.36 -10.23
C LYS A 214 -14.94 17.21 -10.42
N TYR A 215 -15.71 17.52 -9.38
CA TYR A 215 -17.12 17.82 -9.58
C TYR A 215 -17.19 19.05 -10.48
N VAL A 216 -17.79 18.88 -11.66
CA VAL A 216 -18.21 20.00 -12.49
C VAL A 216 -19.59 20.37 -11.95
N ASP A 217 -19.66 21.47 -11.21
CA ASP A 217 -20.91 22.13 -10.81
C ASP A 217 -21.60 22.76 -12.04
#